data_AF-A0A7J7GK74-F1
#
_entry.id   AF-A0A7J7GK74-F1
#
_cell.length_a   1.000
_cell.length_b   1.000
_cell.length_c   1.000
_cell.angle_alpha   90.00
_cell.angle_beta   90.00
_cell.angle_gamma   90.00
#
_symmetry.space_group_name_H-M   'P 1'
#
loop_
_entity.id
_entity.type
_entity.pdbx_description
1 polymer ?
#
loop_
_entity_poly.entity_id
_entity_poly.type
_entity_poly.pdbx_seq_one_letter_code
_entity_poly.pdbx_strand_id
1 'polypeptide(L)'
;MINFKELSLVSGKATWMAYLVMTYIVWMLMVLFLMLHYLQQLLPSLIIPVVSLNDDGRVVVVSEEDIGKLKNEPVNKGKRKLKLSSIPFSLTCILHKNYILADSTVEEESIMETLVTVVLDSFFQLVSLYKPGGPVLAYTSTIQVCFHLFQSTFWCEIKFSNVMFVETLPDIPIYGCMSQTVSSTISREPYNFRIF
;
A
#
# COMPACT_ATOMS: atom_id res chain seq x y z
N MET A 1 -10.05 2.14 2.00
CA MET A 1 -10.41 3.05 0.90
C MET A 1 -10.46 4.48 1.43
N ILE A 2 -10.36 5.49 0.57
CA ILE A 2 -10.35 6.91 0.97
C ILE A 2 -11.75 7.36 1.42
N ASN A 3 -11.83 8.13 2.51
CA ASN A 3 -13.09 8.68 2.98
C ASN A 3 -13.45 9.99 2.26
N PHE A 4 -14.28 9.92 1.21
CA PHE A 4 -14.69 11.11 0.45
C PHE A 4 -15.46 12.16 1.27
N LYS A 5 -16.12 11.76 2.37
CA LYS A 5 -16.79 12.71 3.28
C LYS A 5 -15.80 13.66 3.94
N GLU A 6 -14.55 13.23 4.13
CA GLU A 6 -13.48 14.07 4.69
C GLU A 6 -12.89 15.05 3.67
N LEU A 7 -13.14 14.85 2.38
CA LEU A 7 -12.72 15.79 1.34
C LEU A 7 -13.78 16.87 1.10
N SER A 8 -15.04 16.61 1.44
CA SER A 8 -16.10 17.61 1.32
C SER A 8 -15.89 18.76 2.30
N LEU A 9 -15.93 20.00 1.78
CA LEU A 9 -15.89 21.23 2.57
C LEU A 9 -17.30 21.76 2.77
N VAL A 10 -17.98 22.00 1.65
CA VAL A 10 -19.36 22.50 1.61
C VAL A 10 -20.12 21.61 0.64
N SER A 11 -21.15 20.94 1.16
CA SER A 11 -21.97 20.01 0.38
C SER A 11 -22.48 20.70 -0.90
N GLY A 12 -22.17 20.10 -2.06
CA GLY A 12 -22.58 20.59 -3.37
C GLY A 12 -21.91 21.88 -3.88
N LYS A 13 -20.95 22.46 -3.15
CA LYS A 13 -20.28 23.72 -3.55
C LYS A 13 -18.76 23.61 -3.63
N ALA A 14 -18.12 22.96 -2.65
CA ALA A 14 -16.67 22.89 -2.58
C ALA A 14 -16.21 21.56 -1.98
N THR A 15 -15.17 20.98 -2.59
CA THR A 15 -14.49 19.77 -2.11
C THR A 15 -13.00 19.89 -2.36
N TRP A 16 -12.21 19.26 -1.50
CA TRP A 16 -10.80 19.06 -1.74
C TRP A 16 -10.58 18.13 -2.93
N MET A 17 -9.60 18.48 -3.76
CA MET A 17 -9.10 17.66 -4.85
C MET A 17 -7.63 17.37 -4.55
N ALA A 18 -7.33 16.12 -4.23
CA ALA A 18 -5.95 15.67 -4.02
C ALA A 18 -5.41 15.16 -5.36
N TYR A 19 -4.26 15.70 -5.78
CA TYR A 19 -3.53 15.20 -6.93
C TYR A 19 -2.36 14.36 -6.43
N LEU A 20 -2.29 13.13 -6.92
CA LEU A 20 -1.17 12.24 -6.68
C LEU A 20 -0.36 12.14 -7.97
N VAL A 21 0.88 12.61 -7.92
CA VAL A 21 1.85 12.47 -9.01
C VAL A 21 2.90 11.47 -8.55
N MET A 22 2.97 10.32 -9.21
CA MET A 22 3.97 9.29 -8.95
C MET A 22 4.91 9.21 -10.14
N THR A 23 6.21 9.35 -9.87
CA THR A 23 7.28 9.22 -10.86
C THR A 23 8.08 7.96 -10.55
N TYR A 24 8.13 7.02 -11.50
CA TYR A 24 8.95 5.83 -11.38
C TYR A 24 10.26 6.01 -12.15
N ILE A 25 11.36 5.51 -11.58
CA ILE A 25 12.70 5.59 -12.17
C ILE A 25 13.06 4.27 -12.87
N VAL A 26 12.45 3.16 -12.44
CA VAL A 26 12.72 1.80 -12.95
C VAL A 26 11.40 1.09 -13.27
N TRP A 27 11.38 0.32 -14.36
CA TRP A 27 10.26 -0.55 -14.74
C TRP A 27 10.44 -1.94 -14.12
N MET A 28 9.44 -2.38 -13.35
CA MET A 28 9.32 -3.73 -12.77
C MET A 28 7.80 -4.05 -12.66
N LEU A 29 7.36 -5.32 -12.74
CA LEU A 29 5.94 -5.67 -12.50
C LEU A 29 5.47 -5.35 -11.09
N MET A 30 6.40 -5.27 -10.14
CA MET A 30 6.12 -4.87 -8.76
C MET A 30 5.85 -3.37 -8.61
N VAL A 31 5.86 -2.57 -9.69
CA VAL A 31 5.57 -1.13 -9.61
C VAL A 31 4.23 -0.87 -8.94
N LEU A 32 3.16 -1.61 -9.28
CA LEU A 32 1.86 -1.39 -8.63
C LEU A 32 1.91 -1.66 -7.13
N PHE A 33 2.60 -2.72 -6.72
CA PHE A 33 2.77 -3.06 -5.31
C PHE A 33 3.51 -1.95 -4.57
N LEU A 34 4.64 -1.49 -5.11
CA LEU A 34 5.42 -0.40 -4.54
C LEU A 34 4.63 0.91 -4.48
N MET A 35 3.84 1.21 -5.52
CA MET A 35 3.01 2.42 -5.58
C MET A 35 1.93 2.40 -4.50
N LEU A 36 1.24 1.28 -4.32
CA LEU A 36 0.24 1.14 -3.24
C LEU A 36 0.88 1.23 -1.86
N HIS A 37 2.06 0.62 -1.68
CA HIS A 37 2.82 0.72 -0.44
C HIS A 37 3.23 2.16 -0.13
N TYR A 38 3.75 2.89 -1.11
CA TYR A 38 4.11 4.30 -0.93
C TYR A 38 2.87 5.16 -0.64
N LEU A 39 1.76 4.90 -1.34
CA LEU A 39 0.51 5.62 -1.12
C LEU A 39 -0.05 5.42 0.29
N GLN A 40 0.11 4.20 0.85
CA GLN A 40 -0.24 3.90 2.24
C GLN A 40 0.54 4.78 3.23
N GLN A 41 1.80 5.09 2.95
CA GLN A 41 2.63 5.94 3.80
C GLN A 41 2.33 7.44 3.58
N LEU A 42 2.07 7.84 2.33
CA LEU A 42 1.87 9.23 1.95
C LEU A 42 0.50 9.77 2.37
N LEU A 43 -0.58 9.01 2.21
CA LEU A 43 -1.93 9.53 2.49
C LEU A 43 -2.14 9.92 3.96
N PRO A 44 -1.67 9.16 4.97
CA PRO A 44 -1.78 9.57 6.38
C PRO A 44 -0.90 10.77 6.75
N SER A 45 0.18 11.03 6.00
CA SER A 45 1.04 12.20 6.22
C SER A 45 0.48 13.47 5.59
N LEU A 46 -0.48 13.37 4.68
CA LEU A 46 -1.15 14.51 4.07
C LEU A 46 -1.99 15.29 5.10
N ILE A 47 -1.62 16.55 5.32
CA ILE A 47 -2.31 17.47 6.22
C ILE A 47 -3.26 18.34 5.41
N ILE A 48 -4.56 18.25 5.72
CA ILE A 48 -5.58 19.14 5.17
C ILE A 48 -5.56 20.44 5.99
N PRO A 49 -5.31 21.61 5.36
CA PRO A 49 -5.23 22.89 6.05
C PRO A 49 -6.61 23.39 6.50
N VAL A 50 -6.60 24.43 7.34
CA VAL A 50 -7.82 25.13 7.74
C VAL A 50 -8.28 26.04 6.62
N VAL A 51 -9.57 26.05 6.32
CA VAL A 51 -10.17 26.94 5.32
C VAL A 51 -11.42 27.63 5.85
N SER A 52 -11.63 28.86 5.40
CA SER A 52 -12.85 29.65 5.64
C SER A 52 -13.48 30.07 4.31
N LEU A 53 -14.73 30.51 4.34
CA LEU A 53 -15.38 31.13 3.20
C LEU A 53 -15.28 32.65 3.30
N ASN A 54 -14.81 33.29 2.24
CA ASN A 54 -14.91 34.74 2.10
C ASN A 54 -16.34 35.16 1.77
N ASP A 55 -16.61 36.46 1.84
CA ASP A 55 -17.92 37.07 1.55
C ASP A 55 -18.39 36.79 0.10
N ASP A 56 -17.44 36.54 -0.82
CA ASP A 56 -17.70 36.13 -2.21
C ASP A 56 -18.03 34.62 -2.36
N GLY A 57 -18.11 33.87 -1.25
CA GLY A 57 -18.35 32.42 -1.24
C GLY A 57 -17.15 31.58 -1.70
N ARG A 58 -15.95 32.18 -1.81
CA ARG A 58 -14.70 31.48 -2.18
C ARG A 58 -14.01 30.89 -0.96
N VAL A 59 -13.41 29.72 -1.12
CA VAL A 59 -12.62 29.04 -0.08
C VAL A 59 -11.24 29.67 0.01
N VAL A 60 -10.85 30.11 1.20
CA VAL A 60 -9.54 30.69 1.49
C VAL A 60 -8.85 29.92 2.60
N VAL A 61 -7.56 29.64 2.43
CA VAL A 61 -6.72 28.98 3.42
C VAL A 61 -6.41 29.96 4.54
N VAL A 62 -6.62 29.52 5.78
CA VAL A 62 -6.40 30.33 6.98
C VAL A 62 -5.17 29.79 7.71
N SER A 63 -4.23 30.68 8.02
CA SER A 63 -3.07 30.36 8.87
C SER A 63 -3.47 30.32 10.35
N GLU A 64 -2.71 29.62 11.19
CA GLU A 64 -3.00 29.57 12.64
C GLU A 64 -2.89 30.95 13.32
N GLU A 65 -2.14 31.87 12.72
CA GLU A 65 -1.93 33.25 13.16
C GLU A 65 -3.17 34.13 12.91
N ASP A 66 -4.00 33.75 11.93
CA ASP A 66 -5.16 34.53 11.48
C ASP A 66 -6.48 34.09 12.11
N ILE A 67 -6.49 33.00 12.90
CA ILE A 67 -7.71 32.45 13.52
C ILE A 67 -8.39 33.47 14.44
N GLY A 68 -7.61 34.35 15.09
CA GLY A 68 -8.14 35.42 15.95
C GLY A 68 -8.61 36.69 15.20
N LYS A 69 -8.36 36.80 13.90
CA LYS A 69 -8.72 37.97 13.05
C LYS A 69 -9.79 37.64 11.99
N LEU A 70 -10.30 36.41 11.98
CA LEU A 70 -11.27 35.95 11.00
C LEU A 70 -12.61 36.68 11.15
N LYS A 71 -13.12 37.23 10.05
CA LYS A 71 -14.49 37.77 9.96
C LYS A 71 -15.56 36.67 9.88
N ASN A 72 -15.23 35.51 9.30
CA ASN A 72 -16.16 34.40 9.07
C ASN A 72 -15.68 33.14 9.80
N GLU A 73 -16.62 32.33 10.30
CA GLU A 73 -16.28 31.08 10.98
C GLU A 73 -15.56 30.10 10.04
N PRO A 74 -14.51 29.41 10.52
CA PRO A 74 -13.79 28.43 9.72
C PRO A 74 -14.68 27.22 9.40
N VAL A 75 -14.61 26.72 8.16
CA VAL A 75 -15.42 25.59 7.66
C VAL A 75 -14.97 24.26 8.29
N ASN A 76 -13.70 24.16 8.65
CA ASN A 76 -13.16 23.04 9.43
C ASN A 76 -12.56 23.50 10.76
N LYS A 77 -12.70 22.65 11.79
CA LYS A 77 -12.29 22.95 13.17
C LYS A 77 -10.78 22.83 13.43
N GLY A 78 -9.93 22.80 12.39
CA GLY A 78 -8.48 22.64 12.54
C GLY A 78 -7.81 21.85 11.41
N LYS A 79 -6.46 21.84 11.41
CA LYS A 79 -5.66 20.97 10.55
C LYS A 79 -5.97 19.52 10.88
N ARG A 80 -6.19 18.69 9.86
CA ARG A 80 -6.49 17.26 10.05
C ARG A 80 -5.72 16.39 9.07
N LYS A 81 -5.36 15.18 9.49
CA LYS A 81 -4.82 14.13 8.62
C LYS A 81 -5.96 13.40 7.93
N LEU A 82 -5.74 12.97 6.69
CA LEU A 82 -6.71 12.15 5.95
C LEU A 82 -6.79 10.75 6.58
N LYS A 83 -8.00 10.27 6.91
CA LYS A 83 -8.18 8.90 7.40
C LYS A 83 -8.44 7.95 6.23
N LEU A 84 -7.75 6.81 6.27
CA LEU A 84 -8.00 5.68 5.38
C LEU A 84 -8.86 4.66 6.12
N SER A 85 -9.94 4.18 5.48
CA SER A 85 -10.81 3.15 6.07
C SER A 85 -10.26 1.73 5.97
N SER A 86 -9.44 1.50 4.95
CA SER A 86 -8.78 0.23 4.66
C SER A 86 -7.62 0.51 3.72
N ILE A 87 -6.60 -0.34 3.74
CA ILE A 87 -5.40 -0.17 2.94
C ILE A 87 -5.41 -1.21 1.83
N PRO A 88 -5.38 -0.82 0.55
CA PRO A 88 -5.25 -1.76 -0.55
C PRO A 88 -3.80 -2.20 -0.71
N PHE A 89 -3.59 -3.48 -0.96
CA PHE A 89 -2.32 -4.11 -1.25
C PHE A 89 -2.48 -4.90 -2.55
N SER A 90 -1.46 -4.91 -3.41
CA SER A 90 -1.51 -5.65 -4.68
C SER A 90 -0.42 -6.69 -4.78
N LEU A 91 -0.73 -7.87 -5.31
CA LEU A 91 0.25 -8.85 -5.71
C LEU A 91 0.06 -9.13 -7.19
N THR A 92 1.12 -8.96 -7.95
CA THR A 92 1.17 -9.41 -9.34
C THR A 92 1.82 -10.78 -9.37
N CYS A 93 1.12 -11.74 -9.98
CA CYS A 93 1.60 -13.08 -10.22
C CYS A 93 1.72 -13.34 -11.72
N ILE A 94 2.77 -14.05 -12.11
CA ILE A 94 2.91 -14.61 -13.43
C ILE A 94 2.24 -15.98 -13.46
N LEU A 95 1.44 -16.24 -14.49
CA LEU A 95 0.88 -17.55 -14.76
C LEU A 95 1.62 -18.20 -15.92
N HIS A 96 2.28 -19.34 -15.66
CA HIS A 96 2.98 -20.08 -16.70
C HIS A 96 2.68 -21.58 -16.61
N LYS A 97 1.95 -22.10 -17.61
CA LYS A 97 1.53 -23.52 -17.63
C LYS A 97 0.84 -23.90 -16.32
N ASN A 98 1.51 -24.68 -15.47
CA ASN A 98 1.01 -25.14 -14.17
C ASN A 98 1.68 -24.44 -12.97
N TYR A 99 2.47 -23.41 -13.22
CA TYR A 99 3.21 -22.66 -12.20
C TYR A 99 2.63 -21.26 -12.03
N ILE A 100 2.61 -20.81 -10.78
CA ILE A 100 2.27 -19.44 -10.38
C ILE A 100 3.52 -18.89 -9.72
N LEU A 101 4.06 -17.82 -10.28
CA LEU A 101 5.21 -17.12 -9.73
C LEU A 101 4.74 -15.79 -9.16
N ALA A 102 5.19 -15.47 -7.96
CA ALA A 102 5.00 -14.19 -7.31
C ALA A 102 6.38 -13.54 -7.15
N ASP A 103 6.46 -12.21 -7.20
CA ASP A 103 7.72 -11.47 -7.05
C ASP A 103 8.76 -11.84 -8.13
N SER A 104 8.33 -11.76 -9.40
CA SER A 104 9.17 -12.14 -10.54
C SER A 104 10.22 -11.07 -10.88
N THR A 105 11.38 -11.51 -11.36
CA THR A 105 12.46 -10.62 -11.82
C THR A 105 12.22 -10.17 -13.26
N VAL A 106 12.77 -9.01 -13.67
CA VAL A 106 12.62 -8.45 -15.04
C VAL A 106 12.85 -9.49 -16.14
N GLU A 107 13.80 -10.39 -15.95
CA GLU A 107 14.09 -11.48 -16.88
C GLU A 107 12.92 -12.46 -16.99
N GLU A 108 12.35 -12.88 -15.86
CA GLU A 108 11.14 -13.71 -15.82
C GLU A 108 9.95 -12.98 -16.44
N GLU A 109 9.79 -11.68 -16.17
CA GLU A 109 8.74 -10.85 -16.78
C GLU A 109 8.86 -10.81 -18.30
N SER A 110 10.09 -10.72 -18.82
CA SER A 110 10.35 -10.58 -20.26
C SER A 110 9.99 -11.82 -21.07
N ILE A 111 9.97 -13.00 -20.43
CA ILE A 111 9.72 -14.30 -21.07
C ILE A 111 8.24 -14.68 -20.95
N MET A 112 7.47 -14.01 -20.09
CA MET A 112 6.17 -14.50 -19.64
C MET A 112 5.02 -13.61 -20.11
N GLU A 113 4.03 -14.24 -20.74
CA GLU A 113 2.96 -13.52 -21.45
C GLU A 113 1.67 -13.34 -20.64
N THR A 114 1.46 -14.09 -19.55
CA THR A 114 0.23 -14.03 -18.76
C THR A 114 0.48 -13.55 -17.34
N LEU A 115 -0.16 -12.44 -17.01
CA LEU A 115 -0.09 -11.80 -15.70
C LEU A 115 -1.47 -11.75 -15.06
N VAL A 116 -1.50 -11.89 -13.74
CA VAL A 116 -2.68 -11.66 -12.92
C VAL A 116 -2.28 -10.80 -11.74
N THR A 117 -2.98 -9.69 -11.57
CA THR A 117 -2.80 -8.81 -10.42
C THR A 117 -4.04 -8.87 -9.53
N VAL A 118 -3.84 -9.26 -8.27
CA VAL A 118 -4.88 -9.30 -7.25
C VAL A 118 -4.66 -8.13 -6.30
N VAL A 119 -5.70 -7.36 -6.02
CA VAL A 119 -5.67 -6.28 -5.03
C VAL A 119 -6.61 -6.65 -3.88
N LEU A 120 -6.06 -6.78 -2.67
CA LEU A 120 -6.80 -7.06 -1.45
C LEU A 120 -6.78 -5.84 -0.53
N ASP A 121 -7.77 -5.71 0.34
CA ASP A 121 -7.70 -4.76 1.44
C ASP A 121 -7.08 -5.37 2.71
N SER A 122 -6.95 -4.56 3.76
CA SER A 122 -6.45 -4.98 5.07
C SER A 122 -7.31 -6.05 5.77
N PHE A 123 -8.53 -6.32 5.29
CA PHE A 123 -9.41 -7.40 5.76
C PHE A 123 -9.35 -8.62 4.83
N PHE A 124 -8.39 -8.66 3.90
CA PHE A 124 -8.24 -9.67 2.85
C PHE A 124 -9.45 -9.82 1.93
N GLN A 125 -10.25 -8.76 1.81
CA GLN A 125 -11.35 -8.72 0.85
C GLN A 125 -10.83 -8.31 -0.52
N LEU A 126 -11.36 -8.95 -1.57
CA LEU A 126 -11.00 -8.61 -2.93
C LEU A 126 -11.47 -7.20 -3.29
N VAL A 127 -10.54 -6.31 -3.59
CA VAL A 127 -10.80 -4.95 -4.08
C VAL A 127 -10.82 -4.93 -5.60
N SER A 128 -9.86 -5.59 -6.24
CA SER A 128 -9.75 -5.65 -7.70
C SER A 128 -8.99 -6.89 -8.14
N LEU A 129 -9.38 -7.41 -9.31
CA LEU A 129 -8.68 -8.48 -9.99
C LEU A 129 -8.44 -8.03 -11.43
N TYR A 130 -7.19 -8.06 -11.86
CA TYR A 130 -6.80 -7.66 -13.20
C TYR A 130 -6.08 -8.80 -13.90
N LYS A 131 -6.61 -9.20 -15.06
CA LYS A 131 -6.01 -10.17 -15.98
C LYS A 131 -6.17 -9.62 -17.40
N PRO A 132 -5.14 -8.99 -17.98
CA PRO A 132 -5.24 -8.32 -19.28
C PRO A 132 -5.39 -9.27 -20.48
N GLY A 133 -5.31 -10.59 -20.28
CA GLY A 133 -5.31 -11.60 -21.35
C GLY A 133 -4.11 -12.52 -21.21
N GLY A 134 -3.64 -13.08 -22.33
CA GLY A 134 -2.50 -13.98 -22.42
C GLY A 134 -2.87 -15.44 -22.73
N PRO A 135 -1.88 -16.28 -23.08
CA PRO A 135 -2.11 -17.66 -23.49
C PRO A 135 -2.62 -18.58 -22.37
N VAL A 136 -2.38 -18.23 -21.10
CA VAL A 136 -2.78 -19.07 -19.96
C VAL A 136 -4.12 -18.62 -19.41
N LEU A 137 -5.09 -19.55 -19.32
CA LEU A 137 -6.37 -19.30 -18.67
C LEU A 137 -6.22 -19.21 -17.15
N ALA A 138 -6.85 -18.23 -16.51
CA ALA A 138 -6.92 -18.16 -15.05
C ALA A 138 -8.23 -18.75 -14.58
N TYR A 139 -8.21 -20.04 -14.24
CA TYR A 139 -9.35 -20.69 -13.60
C TYR A 139 -9.52 -20.18 -12.17
N THR A 140 -10.72 -20.35 -11.62
CA THR A 140 -11.03 -19.95 -10.23
C THR A 140 -10.07 -20.56 -9.22
N SER A 141 -9.64 -21.82 -9.43
CA SER A 141 -8.64 -22.48 -8.59
C SER A 141 -7.29 -21.76 -8.62
N THR A 142 -6.80 -21.38 -9.80
CA THR A 142 -5.55 -20.61 -9.96
C THR A 142 -5.63 -19.28 -9.23
N ILE A 143 -6.76 -18.56 -9.36
CA ILE A 143 -6.98 -17.30 -8.66
C ILE A 143 -6.96 -17.54 -7.15
N GLN A 144 -7.64 -18.57 -6.63
CA GLN A 144 -7.62 -18.90 -5.20
C GLN A 144 -6.21 -19.18 -4.67
N VAL A 145 -5.34 -19.80 -5.47
CA VAL A 145 -3.93 -20.00 -5.09
C VAL A 145 -3.21 -18.66 -5.01
N CYS A 146 -3.42 -17.73 -5.96
CA CYS A 146 -2.89 -16.36 -5.86
C CYS A 146 -3.34 -15.64 -4.58
N PHE A 147 -4.58 -15.83 -4.12
CA PHE A 147 -5.04 -15.28 -2.84
C PHE A 147 -4.29 -15.87 -1.64
N HIS A 148 -4.05 -17.18 -1.62
CA HIS A 148 -3.30 -17.83 -0.54
C HIS A 148 -1.83 -17.41 -0.53
N LEU A 149 -1.21 -17.29 -1.71
CA LEU A 149 0.12 -16.70 -1.88
C LEU A 149 0.16 -15.28 -1.32
N PHE A 150 -0.80 -14.44 -1.69
CA PHE A 150 -0.92 -13.07 -1.17
C PHE A 150 -0.92 -13.04 0.35
N GLN A 151 -1.83 -13.79 0.98
CA GLN A 151 -1.93 -13.82 2.44
C GLN A 151 -0.61 -14.23 3.09
N SER A 152 0.11 -15.18 2.50
CA SER A 152 1.38 -15.67 3.02
C SER A 152 2.50 -14.63 2.89
N THR A 153 2.64 -13.98 1.73
CA THR A 153 3.65 -12.93 1.47
C THR A 153 3.39 -11.68 2.31
N PHE A 154 2.11 -11.30 2.45
CA PHE A 154 1.69 -10.12 3.21
C PHE A 154 2.15 -10.14 4.67
N TRP A 155 2.08 -11.30 5.34
CA TRP A 155 2.54 -11.43 6.73
C TRP A 155 4.06 -11.27 6.88
N CYS A 156 4.83 -11.69 5.88
CA CYS A 156 6.28 -11.46 5.85
C CYS A 156 6.60 -9.98 5.69
N GLU A 157 5.90 -9.28 4.79
CA GLU A 157 6.17 -7.87 4.51
C GLU A 157 5.65 -6.90 5.57
N ILE A 158 4.52 -7.19 6.23
CA ILE A 158 4.10 -6.40 7.39
C ILE A 158 5.12 -6.52 8.52
N LYS A 159 5.67 -7.72 8.74
CA LYS A 159 6.75 -7.89 9.72
C LYS A 159 7.97 -7.06 9.32
N PHE A 160 8.37 -7.07 8.05
CA PHE A 160 9.50 -6.27 7.56
C PHE A 160 9.25 -4.76 7.63
N SER A 161 8.06 -4.31 7.22
CA SER A 161 7.69 -2.88 7.20
C SER A 161 7.57 -2.31 8.61
N ASN A 162 7.02 -3.07 9.56
CA ASN A 162 6.97 -2.65 10.96
C ASN A 162 8.36 -2.61 11.61
N VAL A 163 9.27 -3.53 11.24
CA VAL A 163 10.67 -3.51 11.70
C VAL A 163 11.40 -2.28 11.15
N MET A 164 11.28 -2.00 9.85
CA MET A 164 11.85 -0.79 9.22
C MET A 164 11.23 0.50 9.79
N PHE A 165 9.95 0.49 10.14
CA PHE A 165 9.27 1.64 10.73
C PHE A 165 9.79 1.96 12.14
N VAL A 166 10.07 0.94 12.95
CA VAL A 166 10.65 1.11 14.30
C VAL A 166 12.07 1.70 14.22
N GLU A 167 12.87 1.34 13.21
CA GLU A 167 14.24 1.84 13.06
C GLU A 167 14.35 3.31 12.59
N THR A 168 13.28 3.87 12.01
CA THR A 168 13.28 5.27 11.51
C THR A 168 12.86 6.33 12.54
N LEU A 169 12.52 5.93 13.77
CA LEU A 169 12.26 6.83 14.90
C LEU A 169 13.53 6.95 15.76
N PRO A 170 14.06 8.16 16.03
CA PRO A 170 15.27 8.30 16.83
C PRO A 170 14.98 7.96 18.30
N ASP A 171 15.83 7.08 18.85
CA ASP A 171 16.06 6.78 20.26
C ASP A 171 14.91 6.21 21.12
N ILE A 172 14.67 4.91 21.01
CA ILE A 172 14.17 4.08 22.14
C ILE A 172 14.92 2.74 22.15
N PRO A 173 15.63 2.36 23.22
CA PRO A 173 16.29 1.07 23.30
C PRO A 173 15.23 -0.01 23.60
N ILE A 174 15.10 -1.01 22.73
CA ILE A 174 14.32 -2.21 23.03
C ILE A 174 15.25 -3.43 22.97
N TYR A 175 15.46 -4.02 24.14
CA TYR A 175 16.05 -5.34 24.34
C TYR A 175 15.03 -6.44 24.00
N GLY A 176 15.47 -7.44 23.22
CA GLY A 176 14.83 -8.76 23.05
C GLY A 176 14.08 -8.91 21.72
N CYS A 177 14.37 -9.91 20.88
CA CYS A 177 14.65 -11.30 21.21
C CYS A 177 15.85 -11.86 20.42
N MET A 178 16.96 -12.12 21.13
CA MET A 178 17.87 -13.22 20.78
C MET A 178 17.37 -14.50 21.44
N SER A 179 17.35 -15.60 20.69
CA SER A 179 17.63 -16.93 21.21
C SER A 179 17.86 -17.88 20.02
N GLN A 180 18.95 -18.64 19.88
CA GLN A 180 20.34 -18.53 20.32
C GLN A 180 21.08 -19.69 19.59
N THR A 181 22.29 -19.42 19.10
CA THR A 181 23.44 -20.34 18.93
C THR A 181 23.22 -21.86 18.85
N VAL A 182 23.72 -22.49 17.77
CA VAL A 182 24.53 -23.72 17.90
C VAL A 182 25.75 -23.69 16.98
N SER A 183 26.90 -23.89 17.63
CA SER A 183 28.25 -24.08 17.10
C SER A 183 28.36 -25.31 16.18
N SER A 184 29.23 -25.19 15.18
CA SER A 184 30.01 -26.23 14.49
C SER A 184 29.80 -27.73 14.80
N THR A 185 29.67 -28.49 13.71
CA THR A 185 30.16 -29.87 13.41
C THR A 185 29.32 -31.12 13.73
N ILE A 186 29.14 -31.92 12.65
CA ILE A 186 28.99 -33.40 12.55
C ILE A 186 27.57 -34.00 12.39
N SER A 187 27.22 -34.17 11.10
CA SER A 187 26.82 -35.41 10.39
C SER A 187 25.37 -35.93 10.34
N ARG A 188 25.00 -36.23 9.07
CA ARG A 188 24.12 -37.29 8.52
C ARG A 188 22.61 -37.00 8.34
N GLU A 189 22.34 -36.50 7.12
CA GLU A 189 21.38 -37.05 6.12
C GLU A 189 19.86 -36.75 6.22
N PRO A 190 19.11 -36.76 5.09
CA PRO A 190 18.61 -35.51 4.53
C PRO A 190 17.08 -35.46 4.30
N TYR A 191 16.49 -34.26 4.39
CA TYR A 191 15.21 -33.96 3.76
C TYR A 191 15.48 -33.13 2.50
N ASN A 192 15.38 -33.81 1.35
CA ASN A 192 15.45 -33.21 0.02
C ASN A 192 14.25 -32.28 -0.21
N PHE A 193 14.49 -30.98 -0.39
CA PHE A 193 13.65 -30.13 -1.23
C PHE A 193 14.45 -29.77 -2.47
N ARG A 194 14.14 -30.44 -3.58
CA ARG A 194 14.61 -30.10 -4.92
C ARG A 194 13.65 -29.06 -5.48
N ILE A 195 14.17 -27.87 -5.75
CA ILE A 195 13.55 -26.90 -6.65
C ILE A 195 14.15 -27.21 -8.03
N PHE A 196 13.28 -27.57 -8.97
CA PHE A 196 13.54 -27.53 -10.41
C PHE A 196 12.72 -26.39 -11.00
#